data_AF-A0A1B9KXU2-F1
#
_entry.id   AF-A0A1B9KXU2-F1
#
_cell.length_a   1.000
_cell.length_b   1.000
_cell.length_c   1.000
_cell.angle_alpha   90.00
_cell.angle_beta   90.00
_cell.angle_gamma   90.00
#
_symmetry.space_group_name_H-M   'P 1'
#
loop_
_entity.id
_entity.type
_entity.pdbx_description
1 polymer ?
#
loop_
_entity_poly.entity_id
_entity_poly.type
_entity_poly.pdbx_seq_one_letter_code
_entity_poly.pdbx_strand_id
1 'polypeptide(L)'
;MEERSGSLGKAYFNKYDPVLASNESLKKRAKNNGNTEEGDGYKYRGRGLVHLTWKNNYKKASDYFGIDFVDQPDKAAELDYAVPIMIWGMMKGIFTGGKLPRYIYKSHINYKAARAVINGSDSADNIAFFAKLFESILRKTSNLTEEF
;
A
#
# COMPACT_ATOMS: atom_id res chain seq x y z
N MET A 1 12.96 12.24 -27.70
CA MET A 1 11.94 11.18 -27.84
C MET A 1 11.39 10.68 -26.49
N GLU A 2 11.67 11.37 -25.37
CA GLU A 2 11.40 10.89 -24.01
C GLU A 2 10.03 11.36 -23.45
N GLU A 3 9.41 12.38 -24.05
CA GLU A 3 8.14 12.94 -23.57
C GLU A 3 6.88 12.12 -23.91
N ARG A 4 6.92 11.29 -24.97
CA ARG A 4 5.73 10.55 -25.44
C ARG A 4 5.40 9.32 -24.59
N SER A 5 6.37 8.69 -23.90
CA SER A 5 6.10 7.56 -23.00
C SER A 5 5.63 8.02 -21.61
N GLY A 6 6.09 9.20 -21.16
CA GLY A 6 5.71 9.77 -19.87
C GLY A 6 4.24 10.20 -19.78
N SER A 7 3.64 10.69 -20.88
CA SER A 7 2.25 11.17 -20.86
C SER A 7 1.22 10.03 -20.82
N LEU A 8 1.46 8.93 -21.54
CA LEU A 8 0.61 7.73 -21.51
C LEU A 8 0.63 7.07 -20.13
N GLY A 9 1.80 7.02 -19.48
CA GLY A 9 1.93 6.52 -18.11
C GLY A 9 1.20 7.39 -17.08
N LYS A 10 1.18 8.72 -17.27
CA LYS A 10 0.45 9.65 -16.38
C LYS A 10 -1.06 9.51 -16.52
N ALA A 11 -1.57 9.40 -17.75
CA ALA A 11 -3.01 9.33 -18.02
C ALA A 11 -3.70 8.13 -17.34
N TYR A 12 -3.00 7.02 -17.14
CA TYR A 12 -3.51 5.87 -16.36
C TYR A 12 -3.97 6.26 -14.95
N PHE A 13 -3.30 7.24 -14.33
CA PHE A 13 -3.59 7.68 -12.97
C PHE A 13 -4.70 8.73 -12.88
N ASN A 14 -5.27 9.17 -14.01
CA ASN A 14 -6.41 10.09 -14.03
C ASN A 14 -7.61 9.52 -13.26
N LYS A 15 -7.76 8.19 -13.16
CA LYS A 15 -8.79 7.53 -12.33
C LYS A 15 -8.70 7.83 -10.83
N TYR A 16 -7.58 8.39 -10.37
CA TYR A 16 -7.34 8.82 -8.99
C TYR A 16 -7.33 10.36 -8.84
N ASP A 17 -7.62 11.09 -9.91
CA ASP A 17 -7.48 12.54 -9.97
C ASP A 17 -8.82 13.26 -9.70
N PRO A 18 -8.83 14.36 -8.92
CA PRO A 18 -10.07 15.07 -8.61
C PRO A 18 -10.62 15.91 -9.78
N VAL A 19 -9.82 16.14 -10.83
CA VAL A 19 -10.17 16.94 -12.00
C VAL A 19 -10.22 16.06 -13.26
N LEU A 20 -9.17 15.26 -13.49
CA LEU A 20 -8.98 14.51 -14.74
C LEU A 20 -9.75 13.17 -14.80
N ALA A 21 -10.33 12.72 -13.70
CA ALA A 21 -11.07 11.46 -13.70
C ALA A 21 -12.30 11.52 -14.62
N SER A 22 -12.58 10.40 -15.30
CA SER A 22 -13.59 10.32 -16.36
C SER A 22 -15.04 10.43 -15.89
N ASN A 23 -15.31 10.35 -14.59
CA ASN A 23 -16.66 10.48 -14.04
C ASN A 23 -16.65 11.03 -12.60
N GLU A 24 -17.80 11.57 -12.18
CA GLU A 24 -17.97 12.23 -10.88
C GLU A 24 -17.77 11.29 -9.68
N SER A 25 -18.05 10.00 -9.82
CA SER A 25 -17.80 9.02 -8.74
C SER A 25 -16.30 8.90 -8.44
N LEU A 26 -15.47 8.83 -9.48
CA LEU A 26 -14.02 8.80 -9.35
C LEU A 26 -13.47 10.11 -8.80
N LYS A 27 -13.95 11.27 -9.27
CA LYS A 27 -13.55 12.58 -8.72
C LYS A 27 -13.91 12.70 -7.24
N LYS A 28 -15.11 12.27 -6.85
CA LYS A 28 -15.55 12.25 -5.44
C LYS A 28 -14.68 11.33 -4.60
N ARG A 29 -14.34 10.13 -5.11
CA ARG A 29 -13.42 9.20 -4.45
C ARG A 29 -12.03 9.83 -4.25
N ALA A 30 -11.49 10.51 -5.26
CA ALA A 30 -10.21 11.19 -5.17
C ALA A 30 -10.22 12.26 -4.05
N LYS A 31 -11.23 13.13 -4.05
CA LYS A 31 -11.42 14.17 -3.03
C LYS A 31 -11.56 13.59 -1.62
N ASN A 32 -12.35 12.53 -1.45
CA ASN A 32 -12.51 11.84 -0.15
C ASN A 32 -11.20 11.24 0.37
N ASN A 33 -10.25 10.95 -0.50
CA ASN A 33 -8.92 10.43 -0.14
C ASN A 33 -7.84 11.51 -0.12
N GLY A 34 -8.24 12.79 -0.16
CA GLY A 34 -7.37 13.94 0.02
C GLY A 34 -6.72 14.47 -1.26
N ASN A 35 -6.95 13.85 -2.42
CA ASN A 35 -6.50 14.44 -3.68
C ASN A 35 -7.43 15.61 -4.03
N THR A 36 -6.88 16.83 -4.10
CA THR A 36 -7.65 18.08 -4.24
C THR A 36 -7.26 18.90 -5.46
N GLU A 37 -6.10 18.65 -6.05
CA GLU A 37 -5.56 19.40 -7.18
C GLU A 37 -5.45 18.52 -8.43
N GLU A 38 -5.52 19.15 -9.60
CA GLU A 38 -5.21 18.46 -10.86
C GLU A 38 -3.77 17.93 -10.84
N GLY A 39 -3.60 16.66 -11.20
CA GLY A 39 -2.30 15.97 -11.18
C GLY A 39 -2.05 15.20 -9.88
N ASP A 40 -2.86 15.38 -8.82
CA ASP A 40 -2.74 14.64 -7.57
C ASP A 40 -2.89 13.13 -7.78
N GLY A 41 -3.67 12.71 -8.80
CA GLY A 41 -3.80 11.30 -9.14
C GLY A 41 -2.46 10.64 -9.45
N TYR A 42 -1.60 11.33 -10.21
CA TYR A 42 -0.25 10.87 -10.51
C TYR A 42 0.74 11.14 -9.37
N LYS A 43 0.64 12.31 -8.70
CA LYS A 43 1.53 12.68 -7.59
C LYS A 43 1.44 11.67 -6.45
N TYR A 44 0.24 11.26 -6.06
CA TYR A 44 -0.02 10.31 -4.96
C TYR A 44 -0.44 8.91 -5.43
N ARG A 45 0.12 8.46 -6.56
CA ARG A 45 0.04 7.08 -7.02
C ARG A 45 0.75 6.10 -6.08
N GLY A 46 0.46 4.81 -6.22
CA GLY A 46 1.06 3.74 -5.43
C GLY A 46 2.60 3.71 -5.47
N ARG A 47 3.25 3.65 -4.31
CA ARG A 47 4.70 3.47 -4.14
C ARG A 47 5.06 2.49 -3.03
N GLY A 48 6.27 1.94 -3.11
CA GLY A 48 6.81 1.03 -2.10
C GLY A 48 6.09 -0.32 -2.04
N LEU A 49 6.43 -1.10 -1.02
CA LEU A 49 6.04 -2.52 -0.88
C LEU A 49 4.52 -2.73 -0.74
N VAL A 50 3.80 -1.73 -0.25
CA VAL A 50 2.34 -1.78 -0.04
C VAL A 50 1.55 -0.95 -1.03
N HIS A 51 2.21 -0.37 -2.04
CA HIS A 51 1.59 0.59 -2.97
C HIS A 51 0.84 1.71 -2.23
N LEU A 52 1.53 2.44 -1.34
CA LEU A 52 0.96 3.59 -0.63
C LEU A 52 0.35 4.58 -1.62
N THR A 53 -0.96 4.78 -1.55
CA THR A 53 -1.75 5.55 -2.52
C THR A 53 -2.60 6.57 -1.78
N TRP A 54 -2.90 7.69 -2.44
CA TRP A 54 -3.72 8.82 -1.96
C TRP A 54 -3.02 9.80 -1.02
N LYS A 55 -3.23 11.11 -1.22
CA LYS A 55 -2.61 12.18 -0.42
C LYS A 55 -2.81 11.98 1.08
N ASN A 56 -4.00 11.55 1.52
CA ASN A 56 -4.25 11.29 2.94
C ASN A 56 -3.33 10.24 3.55
N ASN A 57 -2.97 9.19 2.81
CA ASN A 57 -2.08 8.15 3.34
C ASN A 57 -0.62 8.61 3.35
N TYR A 58 -0.19 9.36 2.33
CA TYR A 58 1.11 10.04 2.34
C TYR A 58 1.21 11.02 3.52
N LYS A 59 0.16 11.79 3.80
CA LYS A 59 0.10 12.69 4.97
C LYS A 59 0.19 11.92 6.29
N LYS A 60 -0.61 10.85 6.47
CA LYS A 60 -0.55 10.02 7.69
C LYS A 60 0.86 9.44 7.92
N ALA A 61 1.52 8.95 6.86
CA ALA A 61 2.89 8.49 6.95
C ALA A 61 3.85 9.63 7.33
N SER A 62 3.64 10.82 6.74
CA SER A 62 4.48 11.99 7.03
C SER A 62 4.37 12.41 8.49
N ASP A 63 3.14 12.50 8.99
CA ASP A 63 2.84 12.85 10.37
C ASP A 63 3.44 11.82 11.36
N TYR A 64 3.45 10.52 11.00
CA TYR A 64 3.95 9.46 11.87
C TYR A 64 5.48 9.34 11.89
N PHE A 65 6.13 9.47 10.74
CA PHE A 65 7.58 9.28 10.61
C PHE A 65 8.39 10.58 10.66
N GLY A 66 7.73 11.75 10.65
CA GLY A 66 8.41 13.05 10.61
C GLY A 66 9.17 13.31 9.31
N ILE A 67 8.79 12.62 8.23
CA ILE A 67 9.40 12.73 6.90
C ILE A 67 8.34 13.27 5.95
N ASP A 68 8.68 14.28 5.17
CA ASP A 68 7.73 14.85 4.21
C ASP A 68 7.57 13.95 2.97
N PHE A 69 6.54 13.10 3.01
CA PHE A 69 6.12 12.30 1.86
C PHE A 69 5.04 12.99 1.02
N VAL A 70 4.54 14.16 1.43
CA VAL A 70 3.50 14.88 0.66
C VAL A 70 4.15 15.64 -0.50
N ASP A 71 5.23 16.36 -0.23
CA ASP A 71 5.96 17.09 -1.28
C ASP A 71 7.07 16.25 -1.91
N GLN A 72 7.55 15.22 -1.22
CA GLN A 72 8.52 14.25 -1.75
C GLN A 72 7.95 12.82 -1.76
N PRO A 73 6.85 12.55 -2.50
CA PRO A 73 6.17 11.26 -2.46
C PRO A 73 7.04 10.10 -2.98
N ASP A 74 8.02 10.35 -3.84
CA ASP A 74 8.91 9.31 -4.36
C ASP A 74 9.74 8.62 -3.27
N LYS A 75 10.00 9.29 -2.14
CA LYS A 75 10.64 8.67 -0.96
C LYS A 75 9.92 7.43 -0.46
N ALA A 76 8.59 7.39 -0.56
CA ALA A 76 7.83 6.21 -0.12
C ALA A 76 8.15 4.92 -0.93
N ALA A 77 8.87 5.04 -2.06
CA ALA A 77 9.36 3.89 -2.82
C ALA A 77 10.72 3.36 -2.32
N GLU A 78 11.49 4.14 -1.59
CA GLU A 78 12.80 3.75 -1.06
C GLU A 78 12.62 2.75 0.08
N LEU A 79 13.41 1.68 0.11
CA LEU A 79 13.22 0.57 1.06
C LEU A 79 13.32 1.02 2.53
N ASP A 80 14.20 1.99 2.81
CA ASP A 80 14.40 2.59 4.14
C ASP A 80 13.11 3.21 4.70
N TYR A 81 12.20 3.65 3.83
CA TYR A 81 10.90 4.18 4.22
C TYR A 81 9.76 3.19 3.97
N ALA A 82 9.81 2.43 2.87
CA ALA A 82 8.77 1.49 2.48
C ALA A 82 8.60 0.34 3.47
N VAL A 83 9.69 -0.19 4.04
CA VAL A 83 9.64 -1.27 5.03
C VAL A 83 8.98 -0.80 6.33
N PRO A 84 9.41 0.32 6.97
CA PRO A 84 8.71 0.86 8.14
C PRO A 84 7.25 1.22 7.86
N ILE A 85 6.93 1.84 6.72
CA ILE A 85 5.54 2.18 6.33
C ILE A 85 4.68 0.91 6.27
N MET A 86 5.19 -0.16 5.63
CA MET A 86 4.50 -1.45 5.55
C MET A 86 4.22 -2.00 6.95
N ILE A 87 5.24 -2.15 7.80
CA ILE A 87 5.10 -2.73 9.13
C ILE A 87 4.13 -1.90 9.98
N TRP A 88 4.33 -0.59 10.06
CA TRP A 88 3.46 0.31 10.82
C TRP A 88 2.00 0.22 10.34
N GLY A 89 1.78 0.34 9.03
CA GLY A 89 0.45 0.35 8.46
C GLY A 89 -0.29 -0.97 8.66
N MET A 90 0.40 -2.10 8.50
CA MET A 90 -0.15 -3.43 8.72
C MET A 90 -0.47 -3.69 10.19
N MET A 91 0.38 -3.26 11.11
CA MET A 91 0.19 -3.47 12.55
C MET A 91 -0.89 -2.57 13.15
N LYS A 92 -1.00 -1.33 12.66
CA LYS A 92 -1.97 -0.34 13.17
C LYS A 92 -3.28 -0.29 12.37
N GLY A 93 -3.34 -0.94 11.21
CA GLY A 93 -4.54 -0.99 10.36
C GLY A 93 -4.78 0.29 9.58
N ILE A 94 -3.72 0.96 9.14
CA ILE A 94 -3.79 2.30 8.54
C ILE A 94 -4.43 2.29 7.14
N PHE A 95 -4.28 1.19 6.40
CA PHE A 95 -4.68 1.11 4.99
C PHE A 95 -6.18 0.84 4.83
N THR A 96 -6.70 -0.16 5.54
CA THR A 96 -8.10 -0.63 5.41
C THR A 96 -8.86 -0.69 6.74
N GLY A 97 -8.17 -0.49 7.87
CA GLY A 97 -8.66 -0.82 9.22
C GLY A 97 -8.33 -2.25 9.68
N GLY A 98 -7.96 -3.15 8.75
CA GLY A 98 -7.51 -4.50 9.07
C GLY A 98 -6.11 -4.51 9.70
N LYS A 99 -5.97 -5.08 10.90
CA LYS A 99 -4.68 -5.19 11.61
C LYS A 99 -4.10 -6.59 11.46
N LEU A 100 -2.82 -6.71 11.14
CA LEU A 100 -2.15 -8.01 11.00
C LEU A 100 -2.34 -8.94 12.22
N PRO A 101 -2.23 -8.45 13.49
CA PRO A 101 -2.44 -9.29 14.67
C PRO A 101 -3.86 -9.86 14.81
N ARG A 102 -4.84 -9.37 14.05
CA ARG A 102 -6.19 -9.96 14.00
C ARG A 102 -6.19 -11.31 13.27
N TYR A 103 -5.26 -11.51 12.34
CA TYR A 103 -5.25 -12.64 11.42
C TYR A 103 -4.05 -13.57 11.64
N ILE A 104 -2.93 -13.03 12.13
CA ILE A 104 -1.69 -13.77 12.30
C ILE A 104 -1.12 -13.42 13.68
N TYR A 105 -1.01 -14.43 14.55
CA TYR A 105 -0.36 -14.39 15.85
C TYR A 105 0.09 -15.81 16.25
N LYS A 106 0.82 -15.95 17.36
CA LYS A 106 1.53 -17.18 17.76
C LYS A 106 0.76 -18.49 17.57
N SER A 107 -0.52 -18.54 17.94
CA SER A 107 -1.35 -19.75 17.88
C SER A 107 -2.37 -19.77 16.74
N HIS A 108 -2.36 -18.76 15.85
CA HIS A 108 -3.35 -18.65 14.78
C HIS A 108 -2.77 -17.95 13.56
N ILE A 109 -2.87 -18.62 12.41
CA ILE A 109 -2.43 -18.08 11.12
C ILE A 109 -3.58 -18.19 10.13
N ASN A 110 -4.06 -17.05 9.64
CA ASN A 110 -5.06 -16.97 8.58
C ASN A 110 -4.60 -16.05 7.45
N TYR A 111 -3.70 -16.56 6.60
CA TYR A 111 -3.16 -15.81 5.46
C TYR A 111 -4.23 -15.34 4.48
N LYS A 112 -5.28 -16.12 4.25
CA LYS A 112 -6.36 -15.76 3.33
C LYS A 112 -7.10 -14.51 3.81
N ALA A 113 -7.51 -14.50 5.08
CA ALA A 113 -8.17 -13.34 5.66
C ALA A 113 -7.20 -12.15 5.85
N ALA A 114 -5.91 -12.41 6.04
CA ALA A 114 -4.89 -11.37 6.17
C ALA A 114 -4.75 -10.47 4.92
N ARG A 115 -5.26 -10.88 3.74
CA ARG A 115 -5.38 -9.98 2.57
C ARG A 115 -6.04 -8.65 2.92
N ALA A 116 -7.03 -8.71 3.83
CA ALA A 116 -7.82 -7.59 4.34
C ALA A 116 -6.97 -6.46 4.93
N VAL A 117 -5.71 -6.73 5.34
CA VAL A 117 -4.80 -5.74 5.92
C VAL A 117 -4.37 -4.68 4.89
N ILE A 118 -4.19 -5.08 3.62
CA ILE A 118 -3.69 -4.19 2.56
C ILE A 118 -4.79 -3.76 1.59
N ASN A 119 -5.74 -4.65 1.27
CA ASN A 119 -6.89 -4.39 0.39
C ASN A 119 -8.04 -5.30 0.79
N GLY A 120 -9.11 -5.41 -0.01
CA GLY A 120 -10.22 -6.34 0.22
C GLY A 120 -9.83 -7.83 0.16
N SER A 121 -10.51 -8.63 -0.67
CA SER A 121 -10.28 -10.08 -0.78
C SER A 121 -9.77 -10.51 -2.16
N ASP A 122 -9.35 -9.55 -2.98
CA ASP A 122 -8.78 -9.80 -4.30
C ASP A 122 -7.54 -10.70 -4.21
N SER A 123 -7.51 -11.76 -5.01
CA SER A 123 -6.41 -12.73 -5.06
C SER A 123 -6.05 -13.37 -3.71
N ALA A 124 -6.95 -13.34 -2.72
CA ALA A 124 -6.66 -13.80 -1.36
C ALA A 124 -6.21 -15.27 -1.30
N ASP A 125 -6.77 -16.13 -2.16
CA ASP A 125 -6.37 -17.53 -2.26
C ASP A 125 -4.93 -17.70 -2.77
N ASN A 126 -4.55 -16.98 -3.82
CA ASN A 126 -3.18 -17.02 -4.35
C ASN A 126 -2.17 -16.49 -3.32
N ILE A 127 -2.50 -15.40 -2.64
CA ILE A 127 -1.63 -14.84 -1.60
C ILE A 127 -1.50 -15.81 -0.43
N ALA A 128 -2.59 -16.47 -0.01
CA ALA A 128 -2.54 -17.48 1.03
C ALA A 128 -1.70 -18.70 0.62
N PHE A 129 -1.80 -19.11 -0.65
CA PHE A 129 -0.97 -20.18 -1.20
C PHE A 129 0.51 -19.81 -1.14
N PHE A 130 0.91 -18.65 -1.67
CA PHE A 130 2.30 -18.21 -1.64
C PHE A 130 2.83 -18.01 -0.23
N ALA A 131 2.03 -17.44 0.69
CA ALA A 131 2.44 -17.25 2.08
C ALA A 131 2.76 -18.59 2.78
N LYS A 132 1.91 -19.61 2.59
CA LYS A 132 2.18 -20.97 3.11
C LYS A 132 3.42 -21.60 2.49
N LEU A 133 3.65 -21.38 1.19
CA LEU A 133 4.85 -21.87 0.52
C LEU A 133 6.12 -21.23 1.09
N PHE A 134 6.14 -19.90 1.24
CA PHE A 134 7.27 -19.19 1.84
C PHE A 134 7.50 -19.60 3.29
N GLU A 135 6.45 -19.70 4.10
CA GLU A 135 6.58 -20.20 5.47
C GLU A 135 7.19 -21.60 5.51
N SER A 136 6.72 -22.52 4.66
CA SER A 136 7.25 -23.88 4.59
C SER A 136 8.74 -23.91 4.21
N ILE A 137 9.15 -23.07 3.25
CA ILE A 137 10.55 -22.94 2.86
C ILE A 137 11.37 -22.40 4.04
N LEU A 138 10.94 -21.30 4.66
CA LEU A 138 11.64 -20.67 5.78
C LEU A 138 11.81 -21.63 6.96
N ARG A 139 10.78 -22.40 7.33
CA ARG A 139 10.89 -23.40 8.41
C ARG A 139 11.87 -24.53 8.10
N LYS A 140 11.97 -24.91 6.82
CA LYS A 140 12.89 -25.96 6.37
C LYS A 140 14.34 -25.49 6.23
N THR A 141 14.55 -24.20 5.93
CA THR A 141 15.89 -23.66 5.63
C THR A 141 16.46 -22.79 6.76
N SER A 142 15.64 -22.38 7.72
CA SER A 142 16.09 -21.61 8.87
C SER A 142 16.83 -22.49 9.87
N ASN A 143 18.00 -22.04 10.30
CA ASN A 143 18.72 -22.59 11.43
C ASN A 143 18.37 -21.90 12.76
N LEU A 144 17.43 -20.94 12.74
CA LEU A 144 16.93 -20.27 13.95
C LEU A 144 15.94 -21.18 14.66
N THR A 145 16.06 -21.26 15.98
CA THR A 145 15.08 -21.94 16.84
C THR A 145 13.71 -21.26 16.73
N GLU A 146 12.65 -22.05 16.58
CA GLU A 146 11.28 -21.54 16.53
C GLU A 146 10.80 -21.10 17.93
N GLU A 147 11.32 -19.98 18.42
CA GLU A 147 10.75 -19.29 19.57
C GLU A 147 9.75 -18.24 19.06
N PHE A 148 8.46 -18.60 19.06
CA PHE A 148 7.36 -17.65 18.92
C PHE A 148 6.77 -17.32 20.28
#